data_AF-A0A2G6NCH1-F1
#
_entry.id   AF-A0A2G6NCH1-F1
#
_cell.length_a   1.000
_cell.length_b   1.000
_cell.length_c   1.000
_cell.angle_alpha   90.00
_cell.angle_beta   90.00
_cell.angle_gamma   90.00
#
_symmetry.space_group_name_H-M   'P 1'
#
loop_
_entity.id
_entity.type
_entity.pdbx_description
1 polymer ?
#
loop_
_entity_poly.entity_id
_entity_poly.type
_entity_poly.pdbx_seq_one_letter_code
_entity_poly.pdbx_strand_id
1 'polypeptide(L)'
;MNPWILPWWGLFKGPLSGDVIQDISPITSWLSPQFEINFAGNRRIEAKIVADVASYGKQLSILTKAVMELADGNTGEAVEKLRKLIDQIEKVKHQHNDSLEQNVKAALNQLKKHDPNALKNLIEEYIDKSDPDRCPHY
;
A
#
# COMPACT_ATOMS: atom_id res chain seq x y z
N MET A 1 -0.36 43.65 -23.92
CA MET A 1 0.04 42.52 -24.80
C MET A 1 0.10 41.27 -23.94
N ASN A 2 -0.73 40.27 -24.25
CA ASN A 2 -0.93 39.10 -23.37
C ASN A 2 0.07 37.98 -23.69
N PRO A 3 0.81 37.43 -22.70
CA PRO A 3 1.91 36.47 -22.89
C PRO A 3 1.47 35.02 -23.15
N TRP A 4 0.21 34.79 -23.52
CA TRP A 4 -0.38 33.45 -23.69
C TRP A 4 -0.46 32.96 -25.14
N ILE A 5 0.24 33.63 -26.05
CA ILE A 5 0.34 33.19 -27.45
C ILE A 5 1.71 32.53 -27.59
N LEU A 6 1.74 31.18 -27.55
CA LEU A 6 2.63 30.23 -28.27
C LEU A 6 2.98 28.98 -27.41
N PRO A 7 2.30 27.83 -27.61
CA PRO A 7 2.49 26.60 -26.82
C PRO A 7 3.55 25.62 -27.37
N TRP A 8 4.44 26.04 -28.28
CA TRP A 8 5.28 25.11 -29.06
C TRP A 8 6.79 25.24 -28.85
N TRP A 9 7.27 26.09 -27.94
CA TRP A 9 8.71 26.33 -27.78
C TRP A 9 9.47 25.23 -26.99
N GLY A 10 8.77 24.27 -26.39
CA GLY A 10 9.37 23.17 -25.62
C GLY A 10 9.81 21.95 -26.44
N LEU A 11 9.58 21.94 -27.76
CA LEU A 11 9.87 20.79 -28.64
C LEU A 11 11.25 20.85 -29.32
N PHE A 12 12.05 21.88 -29.07
CA PHE A 12 13.42 21.95 -29.60
C PHE A 12 14.37 21.09 -28.75
N LYS A 13 14.63 19.85 -29.19
CA LYS A 13 15.70 18.99 -28.65
C LYS A 13 16.96 19.17 -29.49
N GLY A 14 18.02 19.73 -28.90
CA GLY A 14 19.31 19.93 -29.56
C GLY A 14 20.09 18.62 -29.76
N PRO A 15 20.94 18.52 -30.80
CA PRO A 15 21.61 17.26 -31.23
C PRO A 15 22.69 16.72 -30.28
N LEU A 16 22.78 17.23 -29.04
CA LEU A 16 23.68 16.76 -27.98
C LEU A 16 22.92 16.22 -26.74
N SER A 17 21.58 16.12 -26.78
CA SER A 17 20.87 15.40 -25.71
C SER A 17 20.97 13.90 -26.01
N GLY A 18 22.02 13.26 -25.49
CA GLY A 18 22.23 11.82 -25.62
C GLY A 18 20.98 11.03 -25.28
N ASP A 19 20.85 9.85 -25.91
CA ASP A 19 19.72 8.93 -25.75
C ASP A 19 19.35 8.76 -24.28
N VAL A 20 18.31 9.47 -23.85
CA VAL A 20 17.60 9.09 -22.65
C VAL A 20 16.76 7.91 -23.07
N ILE A 21 17.32 6.70 -22.94
CA ILE A 21 16.53 5.49 -22.82
C ILE A 21 15.76 5.65 -21.52
N GLN A 22 14.63 6.35 -21.58
CA GLN A 22 13.65 6.35 -20.52
C GLN A 22 13.06 4.96 -20.56
N ASP A 23 13.50 4.10 -19.65
CA ASP A 23 12.79 2.88 -19.31
C ASP A 23 11.37 3.31 -18.95
N ILE A 24 10.45 3.12 -19.89
CA ILE A 24 9.04 3.45 -19.72
C ILE A 24 8.49 2.37 -18.80
N SER A 25 8.86 2.43 -17.52
CA SER A 25 8.07 1.80 -16.47
C SER A 25 6.66 2.40 -16.61
N PRO A 26 5.62 1.63 -16.96
CA PRO A 26 4.29 2.17 -17.11
C PRO A 26 3.70 2.33 -15.70
N ILE A 27 4.27 3.25 -14.91
CA ILE A 27 3.61 3.79 -13.73
C ILE A 27 2.61 4.78 -14.29
N THR A 28 1.43 4.26 -14.60
CA THR A 28 0.22 5.06 -14.71
C THR A 28 -0.07 5.67 -13.33
N SER A 29 0.52 6.84 -13.10
CA SER A 29 -0.20 8.06 -12.72
C SER A 29 -1.71 7.86 -12.51
N TRP A 30 -2.12 7.48 -11.30
CA TRP A 30 -3.55 7.44 -10.95
C TRP A 30 -4.01 8.71 -10.22
N LEU A 31 -3.55 9.91 -10.63
CA LEU A 31 -4.15 11.27 -10.40
C LEU A 31 -3.23 12.40 -9.84
N SER A 32 -1.90 12.32 -9.84
CA SER A 32 -0.94 13.46 -10.02
C SER A 32 0.48 13.07 -9.54
N PRO A 33 1.56 13.67 -10.08
CA PRO A 33 2.94 13.33 -9.74
C PRO A 33 3.50 14.08 -8.51
N GLN A 34 2.68 14.83 -7.77
CA GLN A 34 3.16 15.77 -6.74
C GLN A 34 2.72 15.41 -5.31
N PHE A 35 1.98 14.30 -5.15
CA PHE A 35 1.59 13.81 -3.83
C PHE A 35 2.33 12.51 -3.54
N GLU A 36 3.39 12.59 -2.75
CA GLU A 36 3.84 11.46 -1.94
C GLU A 36 2.71 11.14 -0.96
N ILE A 37 1.79 10.26 -1.37
CA ILE A 37 0.84 9.65 -0.45
C ILE A 37 1.70 8.79 0.47
N ASN A 38 2.03 9.35 1.64
CA ASN A 38 2.65 8.64 2.73
C ASN A 38 1.73 7.45 3.06
N PHE A 39 2.08 6.27 2.57
CA PHE A 39 1.39 5.04 2.91
C PHE A 39 1.54 4.84 4.41
N ALA A 40 0.53 5.26 5.18
CA ALA A 40 0.45 4.99 6.60
C ALA A 40 0.21 3.49 6.91
N GLY A 41 0.19 2.62 5.89
CA GLY A 41 -0.07 1.18 5.97
C GLY A 41 0.97 0.31 5.24
N ASN A 42 0.81 -1.01 5.35
CA ASN A 42 1.73 -1.99 4.75
C ASN A 42 1.56 -2.03 3.21
N ARG A 43 2.53 -1.49 2.47
CA ARG A 43 2.54 -1.42 0.99
C ARG A 43 2.26 -2.76 0.30
N ARG A 44 2.69 -3.90 0.87
CA ARG A 44 2.44 -5.22 0.27
C ARG A 44 0.98 -5.63 0.37
N ILE A 45 0.31 -5.27 1.47
CA ILE A 45 -1.12 -5.52 1.67
C ILE A 45 -1.92 -4.62 0.72
N GLU A 46 -1.59 -3.33 0.64
CA GLU A 46 -2.27 -2.39 -0.23
C GLU A 46 -2.16 -2.76 -1.72
N ALA A 47 -0.98 -3.17 -2.16
CA ALA A 47 -0.79 -3.67 -3.52
C ALA A 47 -1.65 -4.90 -3.81
N LYS A 48 -1.78 -5.82 -2.84
CA LYS A 48 -2.64 -7.00 -2.95
C LYS A 48 -4.12 -6.63 -3.00
N ILE A 49 -4.57 -5.70 -2.18
CA ILE A 49 -5.96 -5.20 -2.21
C ILE A 49 -6.29 -4.59 -3.58
N VAL A 50 -5.39 -3.77 -4.12
CA VAL A 50 -5.59 -3.14 -5.45
C VAL A 50 -5.67 -4.18 -6.57
N ALA A 51 -4.81 -5.21 -6.51
CA ALA A 51 -4.77 -6.27 -7.51
C ALA A 51 -5.98 -7.21 -7.42
N ASP A 52 -6.34 -7.65 -6.20
CA ASP A 52 -7.27 -8.76 -5.99
C ASP A 52 -8.72 -8.30 -5.72
N VAL A 53 -8.91 -7.06 -5.25
CA VAL A 53 -10.23 -6.55 -4.81
C VAL A 53 -10.73 -5.43 -5.73
N ALA A 54 -10.07 -4.28 -5.69
CA ALA A 54 -10.47 -3.11 -6.47
C ALA A 54 -9.37 -2.03 -6.46
N SER A 55 -9.18 -1.35 -7.60
CA SER A 55 -8.37 -0.13 -7.66
C SER A 55 -8.97 0.99 -6.80
N TYR A 56 -8.15 1.92 -6.34
CA TYR A 56 -8.59 3.04 -5.49
C TYR A 56 -9.72 3.87 -6.13
N GLY A 57 -9.68 4.11 -7.44
CA GLY A 57 -10.77 4.80 -8.14
C GLY A 57 -12.10 4.04 -8.08
N LYS A 58 -12.06 2.72 -8.16
CA LYS A 58 -13.26 1.87 -8.01
C LYS A 58 -13.77 1.88 -6.56
N GLN A 59 -12.87 1.82 -5.58
CA GLN A 59 -13.22 1.90 -4.15
C GLN A 59 -13.92 3.24 -3.85
N LEU A 60 -13.35 4.35 -4.31
CA LEU A 60 -13.93 5.68 -4.15
C LEU A 60 -15.30 5.79 -4.84
N SER A 61 -15.44 5.26 -6.05
CA SER A 61 -16.73 5.26 -6.75
C SER A 61 -17.82 4.49 -5.99
N ILE A 62 -17.50 3.34 -5.41
CA ILE A 62 -18.42 2.55 -4.59
C ILE A 62 -18.81 3.33 -3.33
N LEU A 63 -17.83 3.92 -2.63
CA LEU A 63 -18.07 4.74 -1.45
C LEU A 63 -19.01 5.92 -1.76
N THR A 64 -18.72 6.70 -2.80
CA THR A 64 -19.54 7.87 -3.16
C THR A 64 -20.97 7.47 -3.48
N LYS A 65 -21.19 6.36 -4.20
CA LYS A 65 -22.54 5.86 -4.50
C LYS A 65 -23.30 5.45 -3.24
N ALA A 66 -22.64 4.76 -2.31
CA ALA A 66 -23.24 4.37 -1.04
C ALA A 66 -23.60 5.60 -0.18
N VAL A 67 -22.72 6.61 -0.14
CA VAL A 67 -22.97 7.86 0.58
C VAL A 67 -24.16 8.61 -0.01
N MET A 68 -24.28 8.70 -1.34
CA MET A 68 -25.43 9.31 -2.01
C MET A 68 -26.73 8.56 -1.68
N GLU A 69 -26.72 7.23 -1.76
CA GLU A 69 -27.89 6.40 -1.44
C GLU A 69 -28.34 6.57 0.02
N LEU A 70 -27.38 6.65 0.96
CA LEU A 70 -27.65 6.93 2.37
C LEU A 70 -28.19 8.36 2.57
N ALA A 71 -27.67 9.34 1.84
CA ALA A 71 -28.14 10.72 1.91
C ALA A 71 -29.60 10.86 1.43
N ASP A 72 -30.01 10.02 0.48
CA ASP A 72 -31.40 9.89 0.03
C ASP A 72 -32.30 9.12 1.03
N GLY A 73 -31.75 8.70 2.18
CA GLY A 73 -32.46 7.94 3.22
C GLY A 73 -32.67 6.46 2.88
N ASN A 74 -31.95 5.94 1.89
CA ASN A 74 -32.08 4.57 1.41
C ASN A 74 -30.90 3.69 1.86
N THR A 75 -31.17 2.41 2.03
CA THR A 75 -30.13 1.38 2.22
C THR A 75 -30.33 0.32 1.16
N GLY A 76 -29.84 0.62 -0.05
CA GLY A 76 -30.07 -0.16 -1.24
C GLY A 76 -28.81 -0.89 -1.70
N GLU A 77 -28.70 -1.06 -3.02
CA GLU A 77 -27.65 -1.84 -3.65
C GLU A 77 -26.26 -1.21 -3.45
N ALA A 78 -26.16 0.12 -3.43
CA ALA A 78 -24.88 0.80 -3.30
C ALA A 78 -24.25 0.57 -1.93
N VAL A 79 -25.07 0.64 -0.86
CA VAL A 79 -24.64 0.32 0.50
C VAL A 79 -24.18 -1.15 0.61
N GLU A 80 -24.93 -2.08 0.01
CA GLU A 80 -24.53 -3.50 0.02
C GLU A 80 -23.24 -3.77 -0.77
N LYS A 81 -23.01 -3.04 -1.87
CA LYS A 81 -21.75 -3.08 -2.61
C LYS A 81 -20.58 -2.58 -1.77
N LEU A 82 -20.78 -1.52 -0.98
CA LEU A 82 -19.75 -1.03 -0.07
C LEU A 82 -19.45 -2.04 1.05
N ARG A 83 -20.47 -2.68 1.65
CA ARG A 83 -20.26 -3.75 2.63
C ARG A 83 -19.43 -4.89 2.08
N LYS A 84 -19.80 -5.41 0.90
CA LYS A 84 -19.04 -6.50 0.24
C LYS A 84 -17.60 -6.11 -0.07
N LEU A 85 -17.37 -4.85 -0.45
CA LEU A 85 -16.02 -4.34 -0.68
C LEU A 85 -15.19 -4.38 0.62
N ILE A 86 -15.78 -3.93 1.74
CA ILE A 86 -15.13 -3.96 3.06
C ILE A 86 -14.79 -5.40 3.45
N ASP A 87 -15.73 -6.34 3.32
CA ASP A 87 -15.51 -7.76 3.65
C ASP A 87 -14.36 -8.37 2.84
N GLN A 88 -14.26 -8.03 1.55
CA GLN A 88 -13.17 -8.49 0.68
C GLN A 88 -11.81 -7.95 1.11
N ILE A 89 -11.75 -6.66 1.49
CA ILE A 89 -10.53 -6.03 2.00
C ILE A 89 -10.09 -6.70 3.31
N GLU A 90 -11.02 -6.93 4.24
CA GLU A 90 -10.72 -7.58 5.51
C GLU A 90 -10.22 -9.00 5.30
N LYS A 91 -10.83 -9.77 4.40
CA LYS A 91 -10.37 -11.11 4.04
C LYS A 91 -8.92 -11.11 3.54
N VAL A 92 -8.55 -10.16 2.69
CA VAL A 92 -7.16 -10.03 2.21
C VAL A 92 -6.19 -9.70 3.34
N LYS A 93 -6.57 -8.80 4.24
CA LYS A 93 -5.77 -8.45 5.42
C LYS A 93 -5.56 -9.65 6.34
N HIS A 94 -6.63 -10.39 6.65
CA HIS A 94 -6.56 -11.60 7.46
C HIS A 94 -5.65 -12.65 6.82
N GLN A 95 -5.86 -12.97 5.54
CA GLN A 95 -5.02 -13.93 4.84
C GLN A 95 -3.53 -13.54 4.84
N HIS A 96 -3.23 -12.24 4.74
CA HIS A 96 -1.86 -11.76 4.81
C HIS A 96 -1.26 -11.95 6.21
N ASN A 97 -1.99 -11.61 7.27
CA ASN A 97 -1.53 -11.77 8.65
C ASN A 97 -1.31 -13.24 8.99
N ASP A 98 -2.25 -14.12 8.63
CA ASP A 98 -2.13 -15.57 8.84
C ASP A 98 -0.89 -16.13 8.12
N SER A 99 -0.66 -15.68 6.88
CA SER A 99 0.52 -16.08 6.10
C SER A 99 1.81 -15.57 6.74
N LEU A 100 1.82 -14.35 7.27
CA LEU A 100 2.98 -13.77 7.94
C LEU A 100 3.33 -14.57 9.21
N GLU A 101 2.33 -14.86 10.05
CA GLU A 101 2.53 -15.66 11.26
C GLU A 101 3.09 -17.04 10.93
N GLN A 102 2.51 -17.72 9.94
CA GLN A 102 2.98 -19.04 9.51
C GLN A 102 4.42 -18.99 8.98
N ASN A 103 4.76 -17.98 8.19
CA ASN A 103 6.11 -17.80 7.66
C ASN A 103 7.13 -17.53 8.77
N VAL A 104 6.79 -16.66 9.73
CA VAL A 104 7.63 -16.39 10.90
C VAL A 104 7.81 -17.66 11.74
N LYS A 105 6.74 -18.40 12.01
CA LYS A 105 6.80 -19.67 12.74
C LYS A 105 7.67 -20.70 12.03
N ALA A 106 7.56 -20.81 10.70
CA ALA A 106 8.40 -21.69 9.90
C ALA A 106 9.89 -21.28 9.97
N ALA A 107 10.18 -19.99 9.83
CA ALA A 107 11.54 -19.45 9.93
C ALA A 107 12.14 -19.67 11.33
N LEU A 108 11.38 -19.41 12.40
CA LEU A 108 11.82 -19.66 13.78
C LEU A 108 12.04 -21.16 14.02
N ASN A 109 11.21 -22.05 13.47
CA ASN A 109 11.42 -23.49 13.56
C ASN A 109 12.68 -23.95 12.80
N GLN A 110 12.99 -23.33 11.65
CA GLN A 110 14.24 -23.58 10.94
C GLN A 110 15.44 -23.10 11.75
N LEU A 111 15.37 -21.88 12.30
CA LEU A 111 16.42 -21.35 13.18
C LEU A 111 16.64 -22.24 14.39
N LYS A 112 15.58 -22.71 15.05
CA LYS A 112 15.65 -23.66 16.17
C LYS A 112 16.43 -24.93 15.81
N LYS A 113 16.26 -25.44 14.59
CA LYS A 113 16.91 -26.68 14.12
C LYS A 113 18.38 -26.48 13.81
N HIS A 114 18.75 -25.34 13.23
CA HIS A 114 20.11 -25.07 12.78
C HIS A 114 20.99 -24.44 13.86
N ASP A 115 20.42 -23.52 14.65
CA ASP A 115 21.11 -22.81 15.73
C ASP A 115 20.14 -22.47 16.88
N PRO A 116 20.00 -23.38 17.87
CA PRO A 116 19.16 -23.15 19.04
C PRO A 116 19.58 -21.94 19.88
N ASN A 117 20.88 -21.61 19.90
CA ASN A 117 21.41 -20.50 20.70
C ASN A 117 21.08 -19.16 20.03
N ALA A 118 21.17 -19.08 18.70
CA ALA A 118 20.73 -17.89 17.97
C ALA A 118 19.23 -17.62 18.17
N LEU A 119 18.39 -18.66 18.18
CA LEU A 119 16.97 -18.49 18.50
C LEU A 119 16.76 -17.95 19.92
N LYS A 120 17.50 -18.48 20.90
CA LYS A 120 17.42 -18.01 22.29
C LYS A 120 17.78 -16.53 22.39
N ASN A 121 18.90 -16.12 21.81
CA ASN A 121 19.35 -14.74 21.82
C ASN A 121 18.35 -13.80 21.14
N LEU A 122 17.77 -14.22 20.01
CA LEU A 122 16.75 -13.45 19.29
C LEU A 122 15.49 -13.24 20.14
N ILE A 123 15.04 -14.28 20.84
CA ILE A 123 13.89 -14.19 21.74
C ILE A 123 14.20 -13.27 22.92
N GLU A 124 15.38 -13.40 23.54
CA GLU A 124 15.82 -12.54 24.64
C GLU A 124 15.91 -11.07 24.22
N GLU A 125 16.45 -10.77 23.04
CA GLU A 125 16.52 -9.41 22.50
C GLU A 125 15.12 -8.79 22.29
N TYR A 126 14.16 -9.56 21.79
CA TYR A 126 12.80 -9.07 21.58
C TYR A 126 11.99 -8.93 22.87
N ILE A 127 12.19 -9.83 23.84
CA ILE A 127 11.61 -9.70 25.18
C ILE A 127 12.14 -8.43 25.85
N ASP A 128 13.44 -8.16 25.73
CA ASP A 128 14.05 -6.96 26.32
C ASP A 128 13.56 -5.66 25.69
N LYS A 129 13.34 -5.65 24.37
CA LYS A 129 12.80 -4.48 23.64
C LYS A 129 11.30 -4.25 23.84
N SER A 130 10.57 -5.23 24.37
CA SER A 130 9.12 -5.13 24.60
C SER A 130 8.74 -4.79 26.04
N ASP A 131 9.72 -4.60 26.92
CA ASP A 131 9.55 -4.08 28.28
C ASP A 131 9.43 -2.54 28.26
N PRO A 132 8.24 -1.96 28.56
CA PRO A 132 8.02 -0.52 28.53
C PRO A 132 8.73 0.25 29.66
N ASP A 133 9.24 -0.44 30.69
CA ASP A 133 9.81 0.19 31.89
C ASP A 133 11.35 0.29 31.87
N ARG A 134 12.02 -0.16 30.79
CA ARG A 134 13.48 -0.11 30.69
C ARG A 134 13.95 1.15 29.96
N CYS A 135 14.47 2.13 30.71
CA CYS A 135 15.11 3.32 30.12
C CYS A 135 16.32 2.92 29.26
N PRO A 136 16.52 3.53 28.07
CA PRO A 136 17.66 3.24 27.22
C PRO A 136 18.94 3.74 27.90
N HIS A 137 19.80 2.81 28.30
CA HIS A 137 21.18 3.12 28.66
C HIS A 137 21.99 3.21 27.36
N TYR A 138 22.32 4.45 26.98
CA TYR A 138 23.31 4.78 25.96
C TYR A 138 24.73 4.58 26.48
#